data_AF-A0A7C8M1E0-F1
#
_entry.id   AF-A0A7C8M1E0-F1
#
_cell.length_a   1.000
_cell.length_b   1.000
_cell.length_c   1.000
_cell.angle_alpha   90.00
_cell.angle_beta   90.00
_cell.angle_gamma   90.00
#
_symmetry.space_group_name_H-M   'P 1'
#
loop_
_entity.id
_entity.type
_entity.pdbx_description
1 polymer ?
#
loop_
_entity_poly.entity_id
_entity_poly.type
_entity_poly.pdbx_seq_one_letter_code
_entity_poly.pdbx_strand_id
1 'polypeptide(L)'
;MLQTTNVKSLQVGIKHKLMGVDADLRFVGICPSFNSQACEKGWFSPYLFASARTPMIPRANDFSICQFFGPFLGGDYALAHKLLSESMHTLALCDPNPQTDIGTNRMLILFTGISPYRANMWSTSRRPGCGTIIFHLLDGCPALVVPVTNRAPICAWSPWTLAQMRAAQYALNPPTPGTGAYSAEWQHEQVCEWLDGVVSVPHITPTVRDKYVDVLGRSVSLVINGALALEKCQPLLGRLDPERAGIVMFRY
;
A
#
# COMPACT_ATOMS: atom_id res chain seq x y z
N MET A 1 1.27 -21.87 -6.43
CA MET A 1 0.53 -20.98 -5.52
C MET A 1 1.54 -20.39 -4.55
N LEU A 2 1.63 -19.06 -4.43
CA LEU A 2 2.47 -18.44 -3.40
C LEU A 2 1.77 -18.63 -2.05
N GLN A 3 2.48 -19.18 -1.08
CA GLN A 3 1.98 -19.38 0.28
C GLN A 3 2.91 -18.66 1.24
N THR A 4 2.33 -17.92 2.19
CA THR A 4 3.13 -17.24 3.20
C THR A 4 3.61 -18.26 4.23
N THR A 5 4.94 -18.37 4.36
CA THR A 5 5.62 -19.26 5.32
C THR A 5 6.43 -18.49 6.36
N ASN A 6 6.64 -17.18 6.15
CA ASN A 6 7.38 -16.32 7.05
C ASN A 6 6.85 -14.88 7.03
N VAL A 7 6.93 -14.21 8.19
CA VAL A 7 6.64 -12.77 8.33
C VAL A 7 7.89 -12.06 8.80
N LYS A 8 8.43 -11.19 7.94
CA LYS A 8 9.58 -10.34 8.28
C LYS A 8 9.10 -9.01 8.82
N SER A 9 9.49 -8.68 10.05
CA SER A 9 9.13 -7.41 10.69
C SER A 9 10.32 -6.44 10.67
N LEU A 10 10.10 -5.24 10.17
CA LEU A 10 11.12 -4.20 10.01
C LEU A 10 10.75 -3.00 10.88
N GLN A 11 11.56 -2.68 11.88
CA GLN A 11 11.43 -1.43 12.62
C GLN A 11 12.06 -0.29 11.82
N VAL A 12 11.25 0.66 11.38
CA VAL A 12 11.66 1.78 10.52
C VAL A 12 11.64 3.07 11.32
N GLY A 13 12.75 3.82 11.27
CA GLY A 13 12.85 5.18 11.79
C GLY A 13 12.83 6.22 10.66
N ILE A 14 11.85 7.11 10.65
CA ILE A 14 11.67 8.18 9.66
C ILE A 14 12.06 9.50 10.29
N LYS A 15 13.28 9.97 10.02
CA LYS A 15 13.74 11.27 10.54
C LYS A 15 13.02 12.41 9.82
N HIS A 16 12.56 13.40 10.57
CA HIS A 16 11.92 14.60 10.02
C HIS A 16 12.19 15.82 10.90
N LYS A 17 12.07 17.02 10.32
CA LYS A 17 12.07 18.31 11.04
C LYS A 17 10.68 18.96 11.05
N LEU A 18 9.67 18.25 10.53
CA LEU A 18 8.30 18.74 10.46
C LEU A 18 7.67 18.90 11.84
N MET A 19 6.82 19.91 11.98
CA MET A 19 6.11 20.26 13.20
C MET A 19 4.59 20.18 12.99
N GLY A 20 4.08 18.99 12.67
CA GLY A 20 2.63 18.78 12.51
C GLY A 20 2.06 19.51 11.30
N VAL A 21 2.66 19.30 10.13
CA VAL A 21 2.24 19.91 8.87
C VAL A 21 1.15 19.06 8.24
N ASP A 22 0.16 19.67 7.61
CA ASP A 22 -0.89 18.92 6.92
C ASP A 22 -0.33 18.12 5.74
N ALA A 23 -0.82 16.90 5.58
CA ALA A 23 -0.52 16.06 4.44
C ALA A 23 -1.42 16.48 3.25
N ASP A 24 -0.82 16.72 2.07
CA ASP A 24 -1.54 16.88 0.81
C ASP A 24 -2.06 15.51 0.37
N LEU A 25 -3.25 15.18 0.86
CA LEU A 25 -4.00 13.99 0.50
C LEU A 25 -5.00 14.29 -0.61
N ARG A 26 -5.02 13.42 -1.62
CA ARG A 26 -5.96 13.47 -2.75
C ARG A 26 -6.59 12.11 -2.95
N PHE A 27 -7.87 12.10 -3.28
CA PHE A 27 -8.66 10.87 -3.35
C PHE A 27 -9.10 10.62 -4.79
N VAL A 28 -9.04 9.35 -5.22
CA VAL A 28 -9.51 8.88 -6.54
C VAL A 28 -10.70 7.96 -6.33
N GLY A 29 -11.64 7.94 -7.27
CA GLY A 29 -12.84 7.10 -7.18
C GLY A 29 -13.72 7.48 -5.99
N ILE A 30 -13.93 8.78 -5.78
CA ILE A 30 -14.69 9.30 -4.65
C ILE A 30 -16.16 8.93 -4.82
N CYS A 31 -16.75 8.31 -3.80
CA CYS A 31 -18.18 8.03 -3.72
C CYS A 31 -18.73 8.38 -2.33
N PRO A 32 -20.05 8.57 -2.18
CA PRO A 32 -20.66 8.74 -0.86
C PRO A 32 -20.32 7.57 0.05
N SER A 33 -19.99 7.86 1.31
CA SER A 33 -19.54 6.82 2.24
C SER A 33 -20.68 5.89 2.61
N PHE A 34 -20.43 4.58 2.56
CA PHE A 34 -21.36 3.57 3.05
C PHE A 34 -21.47 3.58 4.58
N ASN A 35 -20.40 3.99 5.26
CA ASN A 35 -20.36 4.12 6.71
C ASN A 35 -19.50 5.33 7.11
N SER A 36 -20.14 6.46 7.43
CA SER A 36 -19.44 7.69 7.83
C SER A 36 -18.70 7.59 9.18
N GLN A 37 -18.93 6.54 9.97
CA GLN A 37 -18.21 6.26 11.21
C GLN A 37 -17.00 5.33 11.02
N ALA A 38 -16.87 4.72 9.83
CA ALA A 38 -15.73 3.90 9.47
C ALA A 38 -14.43 4.71 9.51
N CYS A 39 -13.42 4.16 10.17
CA CYS A 39 -12.09 4.75 10.29
C CYS A 39 -11.01 3.93 9.56
N GLU A 40 -11.35 2.72 9.14
CA GLU A 40 -10.47 1.74 8.49
C GLU A 40 -9.99 2.18 7.09
N LYS A 41 -10.76 3.00 6.36
CA LYS A 41 -10.28 3.61 5.10
C LYS A 41 -9.00 4.43 5.27
N GLY A 42 -8.77 4.94 6.48
CA GLY A 42 -7.55 5.63 6.89
C GLY A 42 -6.51 4.73 7.53
N TRP A 43 -6.51 3.42 7.31
CA TRP A 43 -5.64 2.46 8.03
C TRP A 43 -4.15 2.81 7.95
N PHE A 44 -3.70 3.45 6.86
CA PHE A 44 -2.31 3.84 6.67
C PHE A 44 -1.95 5.22 7.26
N SER A 45 -2.93 5.99 7.74
CA SER A 45 -2.74 7.29 8.43
C SER A 45 -1.69 7.28 9.55
N PRO A 46 -1.51 6.20 10.35
CA PRO A 46 -0.48 6.17 11.38
C PRO A 46 0.94 6.36 10.85
N TYR A 47 1.23 5.99 9.59
CA TYR A 47 2.52 6.26 8.94
C TYR A 47 2.77 7.77 8.82
N LEU A 48 1.78 8.51 8.30
CA LEU A 48 1.85 9.96 8.14
C LEU A 48 1.92 10.64 9.51
N PHE A 49 1.08 10.21 10.45
CA PHE A 49 1.08 10.73 11.82
C PHE A 49 2.44 10.55 12.52
N ALA A 50 3.04 9.36 12.42
CA ALA A 50 4.36 9.07 13.01
C ALA A 50 5.45 9.99 12.44
N SER A 51 5.34 10.35 11.16
CA SER A 51 6.27 11.25 10.46
C SER A 51 5.89 12.74 10.55
N ALA A 52 5.04 13.10 11.52
CA ALA A 52 4.55 14.45 11.80
C ALA A 52 3.85 15.15 10.62
N ARG A 53 3.17 14.34 9.81
CA ARG A 53 2.28 14.77 8.72
C ARG A 53 0.84 14.47 9.14
N THR A 54 0.00 15.48 9.23
CA THR A 54 -1.38 15.34 9.70
C THR A 54 -2.26 14.88 8.54
N PRO A 55 -2.78 13.63 8.54
CA PRO A 55 -3.68 13.18 7.50
C PRO A 55 -5.10 13.68 7.74
N MET A 56 -5.75 14.19 6.70
CA MET A 56 -7.16 14.58 6.72
C MET A 56 -7.95 13.74 5.72
N ILE A 57 -8.83 12.88 6.23
CA ILE A 57 -9.66 11.99 5.41
C ILE A 57 -11.14 12.34 5.62
N PRO A 58 -11.89 12.64 4.56
CA PRO A 58 -13.30 12.99 4.68
C PRO A 58 -14.12 11.78 5.14
N ARG A 59 -14.93 11.97 6.19
CA ARG A 59 -15.83 10.91 6.68
C ARG A 59 -16.97 10.61 5.72
N ALA A 60 -17.49 11.66 5.07
CA ALA A 60 -18.65 11.58 4.19
C ALA A 60 -18.39 10.84 2.86
N ASN A 61 -17.13 10.58 2.51
CA ASN A 61 -16.76 9.97 1.24
C ASN A 61 -15.91 8.72 1.44
N ASP A 62 -16.18 7.68 0.66
CA ASP A 62 -15.23 6.60 0.41
C ASP A 62 -14.45 6.89 -0.88
N PHE A 63 -13.38 6.15 -1.12
CA PHE A 63 -12.47 6.38 -2.24
C PHE A 63 -11.81 5.06 -2.66
N SER A 64 -11.36 4.97 -3.90
CA SER A 64 -10.62 3.83 -4.43
C SER A 64 -9.16 3.82 -4.02
N ILE A 65 -8.50 4.98 -4.10
CA ILE A 65 -7.10 5.17 -3.73
C ILE A 65 -6.94 6.52 -3.03
N CYS A 66 -6.24 6.53 -1.89
CA CYS A 66 -5.77 7.77 -1.28
C CYS A 66 -4.31 7.99 -1.66
N GLN A 67 -4.00 9.20 -2.13
CA GLN A 67 -2.71 9.61 -2.65
C GLN A 67 -2.11 10.70 -1.78
N PHE A 68 -0.82 10.62 -1.51
CA PHE A 68 -0.07 11.58 -0.71
C PHE A 68 1.01 12.27 -1.55
N PHE A 69 0.91 13.60 -1.69
CA PHE A 69 1.80 14.40 -2.54
C PHE A 69 2.83 15.23 -1.77
N GLY A 70 2.66 15.41 -0.46
CA GLY A 70 3.65 16.11 0.35
C GLY A 70 3.15 16.47 1.75
N PRO A 71 4.05 16.88 2.65
CA PRO A 71 5.47 17.16 2.40
C PRO A 71 6.34 15.91 2.26
N PHE A 72 7.25 15.93 1.27
CA PHE A 72 8.18 14.83 1.01
C PHE A 72 9.29 14.76 2.05
N LEU A 73 9.59 13.56 2.53
CA LEU A 73 10.75 13.26 3.34
C LEU A 73 11.68 12.34 2.55
N GLY A 74 13.00 12.59 2.60
CA GLY A 74 13.97 11.65 2.00
C GLY A 74 13.86 10.22 2.57
N GLY A 75 13.28 10.08 3.78
CA GLY A 75 12.95 8.80 4.37
C GLY A 75 11.84 8.02 3.65
N ASP A 76 10.92 8.68 2.93
CA ASP A 76 9.86 7.99 2.16
C ASP A 76 10.48 7.16 1.03
N TYR A 77 11.45 7.77 0.33
CA TYR A 77 12.19 7.15 -0.77
C TYR A 77 13.09 6.01 -0.28
N ALA A 78 13.86 6.26 0.79
CA ALA A 78 14.71 5.24 1.40
C ALA A 78 13.91 4.05 1.98
N LEU A 79 12.69 4.31 2.46
CA LEU A 79 11.79 3.27 2.93
C LEU A 79 11.38 2.34 1.79
N ALA A 80 10.97 2.88 0.64
CA ALA A 80 10.61 2.06 -0.52
C ALA A 80 11.76 1.13 -0.93
N HIS A 81 12.99 1.65 -0.98
CA HIS A 81 14.18 0.84 -1.27
C HIS A 81 14.36 -0.29 -0.27
N LYS A 82 14.18 0.01 1.02
CA LYS A 82 14.35 -0.97 2.07
C LYS A 82 13.27 -2.05 1.99
N LEU A 83 12.01 -1.67 1.81
CA LEU A 83 10.90 -2.63 1.64
C LEU A 83 11.11 -3.52 0.42
N LEU A 84 11.54 -2.96 -0.71
CA LEU A 84 11.88 -3.72 -1.90
C LEU A 84 13.03 -4.71 -1.65
N SER A 85 14.13 -4.26 -1.03
CA SER A 85 15.28 -5.12 -0.74
C SER A 85 14.97 -6.28 0.21
N GLU A 86 13.92 -6.13 1.02
CA GLU A 86 13.48 -7.12 2.00
C GLU A 86 12.28 -7.95 1.52
N SER A 87 11.77 -7.66 0.32
CA SER A 87 10.69 -8.42 -0.31
C SER A 87 11.25 -9.70 -0.93
N MET A 88 10.67 -10.85 -0.58
CA MET A 88 11.16 -12.15 -1.07
C MET A 88 10.90 -12.39 -2.56
N HIS A 89 9.79 -11.86 -3.07
CA HIS A 89 9.40 -12.01 -4.47
C HIS A 89 9.08 -10.64 -5.05
N THR A 90 9.67 -10.34 -6.22
CA THR A 90 9.46 -9.07 -6.92
C THR A 90 9.01 -9.34 -8.35
N LEU A 91 7.86 -8.76 -8.72
CA LEU A 91 7.32 -8.69 -10.07
C LEU A 91 7.71 -7.33 -10.64
N ALA A 92 8.62 -7.27 -11.61
CA ALA A 92 9.16 -6.01 -12.10
C ALA A 92 8.81 -5.79 -13.58
N LEU A 93 8.13 -4.67 -13.89
CA LEU A 93 7.81 -4.23 -15.26
C LEU A 93 8.87 -3.28 -15.83
N CYS A 94 9.88 -2.93 -15.03
CA CYS A 94 11.07 -2.18 -15.39
C CYS A 94 12.24 -2.68 -14.51
N ASP A 95 13.48 -2.21 -14.72
CA ASP A 95 14.59 -2.55 -13.82
C ASP A 95 14.27 -2.05 -12.40
N PRO A 96 14.13 -2.91 -11.38
CA PRO A 96 13.76 -2.50 -10.02
C PRO A 96 14.92 -1.90 -9.23
N ASN A 97 16.17 -1.95 -9.74
CA ASN A 97 17.32 -1.43 -9.02
C ASN A 97 17.23 0.10 -8.87
N PRO A 98 17.18 0.63 -7.63
CA PRO A 98 17.10 2.08 -7.42
C PRO A 98 18.34 2.85 -7.86
N GLN A 99 19.48 2.17 -8.09
CA GLN A 99 20.71 2.79 -8.59
C GLN A 99 20.72 2.94 -10.11
N THR A 100 19.85 2.21 -10.83
CA THR A 100 19.76 2.33 -12.28
C THR A 100 18.87 3.52 -12.63
N ASP A 101 19.39 4.45 -13.43
CA ASP A 101 18.57 5.48 -14.05
C ASP A 101 17.85 4.90 -15.27
N ILE A 102 16.52 4.88 -15.22
CA ILE A 102 15.65 4.48 -16.34
C ILE A 102 14.96 5.69 -16.99
N GLY A 103 15.34 6.92 -16.62
CA GLY A 103 14.75 8.16 -17.11
C GLY A 103 13.45 8.57 -16.40
N THR A 104 12.99 7.79 -15.41
CA THR A 104 11.79 8.09 -14.63
C THR A 104 11.79 7.41 -13.27
N ASN A 105 10.92 7.85 -12.36
CA ASN A 105 10.69 7.23 -11.07
C ASN A 105 9.97 5.87 -11.20
N ARG A 106 10.00 5.10 -10.13
CA ARG A 106 9.34 3.82 -9.96
C ARG A 106 8.30 3.90 -8.86
N MET A 107 7.39 2.94 -8.86
CA MET A 107 6.44 2.74 -7.77
C MET A 107 6.54 1.29 -7.32
N LEU A 108 6.85 1.12 -6.03
CA LEU A 108 6.75 -0.13 -5.31
C LEU A 108 5.33 -0.29 -4.82
N ILE A 109 4.66 -1.38 -5.19
CA ILE A 109 3.30 -1.74 -4.77
C ILE A 109 3.41 -3.05 -4.01
N LEU A 110 2.94 -3.09 -2.77
CA LEU A 110 2.98 -4.31 -1.97
C LEU A 110 1.83 -4.37 -0.99
N PHE A 111 1.51 -5.58 -0.54
CA PHE A 111 0.71 -5.77 0.64
C PHE A 111 1.61 -5.76 1.88
N THR A 112 1.26 -4.98 2.91
CA THR A 112 2.00 -4.91 4.17
C THR A 112 1.07 -4.63 5.34
N GLY A 113 1.49 -4.98 6.55
CA GLY A 113 0.88 -4.47 7.77
C GLY A 113 1.81 -3.52 8.51
N ILE A 114 1.20 -2.63 9.29
CA ILE A 114 1.94 -1.72 10.17
C ILE A 114 1.55 -1.96 11.63
N SER A 115 2.54 -1.82 12.52
CA SER A 115 2.35 -1.88 13.97
C SER A 115 3.00 -0.68 14.65
N PRO A 116 2.46 -0.24 15.80
CA PRO A 116 3.07 0.82 16.59
C PRO A 116 4.43 0.40 17.15
N TYR A 117 5.30 1.38 17.41
CA TYR A 117 6.65 1.11 17.90
C TYR A 117 6.68 0.29 19.19
N ARG A 118 5.83 0.62 20.18
CA ARG A 118 5.78 -0.13 21.45
C ARG A 118 4.42 -0.04 22.13
N ALA A 119 4.20 -0.99 23.04
CA ALA A 119 3.05 -1.04 23.95
C ALA A 119 1.67 -0.97 23.25
N ASN A 120 1.60 -1.39 21.98
CA ASN A 120 0.40 -1.34 21.15
C ASN A 120 -0.25 0.07 21.06
N MET A 121 0.54 1.14 21.17
CA MET A 121 0.05 2.52 21.20
C MET A 121 0.65 3.37 20.07
N TRP A 122 -0.20 3.82 19.13
CA TRP A 122 0.22 4.64 17.97
C TRP A 122 0.84 5.98 18.35
N SER A 123 0.46 6.56 19.48
CA SER A 123 1.08 7.78 20.01
C SER A 123 2.59 7.61 20.27
N THR A 124 3.04 6.38 20.56
CA THR A 124 4.47 6.07 20.79
C THR A 124 5.29 6.02 19.50
N SER A 125 4.63 5.94 18.35
CA SER A 125 5.28 5.96 17.03
C SER A 125 5.73 7.36 16.63
N ARG A 126 5.12 8.41 17.17
CA ARG A 126 5.55 9.80 16.94
C ARG A 126 6.52 10.23 18.03
N ARG A 127 7.80 10.40 17.70
CA ARG A 127 8.82 10.91 18.61
C ARG A 127 9.35 12.26 18.11
N PRO A 128 9.92 13.09 18.99
CA PRO A 128 10.58 14.32 18.56
C PRO A 128 11.63 14.05 17.47
N GLY A 129 11.45 14.68 16.30
CA GLY A 129 12.34 14.57 15.15
C GLY A 129 12.39 13.21 14.43
N CYS A 130 11.55 12.26 14.82
CA CYS A 130 11.57 10.90 14.25
C CYS A 130 10.23 10.17 14.42
N GLY A 131 9.70 9.61 13.34
CA GLY A 131 8.66 8.58 13.39
C GLY A 131 9.28 7.20 13.55
N THR A 132 8.74 6.34 14.40
CA THR A 132 9.14 4.92 14.47
C THR A 132 7.92 4.03 14.26
N ILE A 133 7.96 3.16 13.27
CA ILE A 133 6.86 2.27 12.92
C ILE A 133 7.41 0.91 12.52
N ILE A 134 6.66 -0.15 12.76
CA ILE A 134 7.05 -1.51 12.35
C ILE A 134 6.26 -1.87 11.10
N PHE A 135 6.96 -2.26 10.03
CA PHE A 135 6.37 -2.83 8.82
C PHE A 135 6.47 -4.35 8.85
N HIS A 136 5.43 -5.03 8.38
CA HIS A 136 5.38 -6.49 8.26
C HIS A 136 5.32 -6.87 6.79
N LEU A 137 6.36 -7.56 6.32
CA LEU A 137 6.46 -8.12 4.98
C LEU A 137 6.16 -9.62 5.04
N LEU A 138 5.36 -10.09 4.09
CA LEU A 138 4.88 -11.47 4.04
C LEU A 138 5.46 -12.11 2.78
N ASP A 139 6.19 -13.20 2.93
CA ASP A 139 6.90 -13.85 1.82
C ASP A 139 5.97 -14.40 0.73
N GLY A 140 4.73 -14.76 1.07
CA GLY A 140 3.71 -15.15 0.10
C GLY A 140 3.03 -13.99 -0.64
N CYS A 141 3.32 -12.74 -0.30
CA CYS A 141 2.82 -11.55 -0.99
C CYS A 141 3.94 -10.93 -1.85
N PRO A 142 3.88 -11.01 -3.18
CA PRO A 142 4.91 -10.41 -4.02
C PRO A 142 4.84 -8.88 -3.96
N ALA A 143 6.00 -8.24 -4.11
CA ALA A 143 6.10 -6.82 -4.42
C ALA A 143 6.02 -6.62 -5.94
N LEU A 144 5.33 -5.58 -6.38
CA LEU A 144 5.23 -5.16 -7.78
C LEU A 144 5.98 -3.85 -7.98
N VAL A 145 6.82 -3.77 -9.01
CA VAL A 145 7.55 -2.56 -9.40
C VAL A 145 7.14 -2.14 -10.79
N VAL A 146 6.66 -0.91 -10.91
CA VAL A 146 6.26 -0.29 -12.19
C VAL A 146 6.95 1.05 -12.39
N PRO A 147 7.32 1.43 -13.63
CA PRO A 147 7.81 2.77 -13.92
C PRO A 147 6.64 3.75 -13.91
N VAL A 148 6.83 4.95 -13.36
CA VAL A 148 5.75 5.93 -13.17
C VAL A 148 6.14 7.32 -13.62
N THR A 149 5.16 8.11 -14.04
CA THR A 149 5.33 9.49 -14.49
C THR A 149 5.59 10.44 -13.31
N ASN A 150 5.98 11.68 -13.60
CA ASN A 150 6.14 12.74 -12.59
C ASN A 150 4.84 13.11 -11.86
N ARG A 151 3.68 12.65 -12.34
CA ARG A 151 2.36 12.83 -11.70
C ARG A 151 2.11 11.84 -10.56
N ALA A 152 2.93 10.80 -10.43
CA ALA A 152 2.75 9.81 -9.36
C ALA A 152 2.93 10.46 -7.98
N PRO A 153 2.09 10.10 -6.98
CA PRO A 153 2.24 10.59 -5.62
C PRO A 153 3.51 10.03 -4.96
N ILE A 154 3.90 10.58 -3.81
CA ILE A 154 5.01 10.05 -3.01
C ILE A 154 4.63 8.67 -2.45
N CYS A 155 3.39 8.56 -1.97
CA CYS A 155 2.83 7.33 -1.45
C CYS A 155 1.34 7.30 -1.79
N ALA A 156 0.78 6.10 -1.94
CA ALA A 156 -0.66 5.90 -2.03
C ALA A 156 -1.06 4.62 -1.28
N TRP A 157 -2.33 4.45 -0.99
CA TRP A 157 -2.85 3.19 -0.45
C TRP A 157 -4.29 2.94 -0.89
N SER A 158 -4.64 1.66 -0.97
CA SER A 158 -6.01 1.20 -1.10
C SER A 158 -6.70 1.24 0.27
N PRO A 159 -7.99 1.66 0.39
CA PRO A 159 -8.68 1.74 1.67
C PRO A 159 -8.96 0.36 2.29
N TRP A 160 -8.90 -0.70 1.48
CA TRP A 160 -9.29 -2.05 1.87
C TRP A 160 -8.26 -2.67 2.83
N THR A 161 -8.75 -3.13 3.98
CA THR A 161 -7.92 -3.77 5.01
C THR A 161 -7.99 -5.29 4.91
N LEU A 162 -7.00 -5.97 5.50
CA LEU A 162 -7.00 -7.42 5.65
C LEU A 162 -8.22 -7.94 6.42
N ALA A 163 -8.71 -7.16 7.40
CA ALA A 163 -9.92 -7.50 8.13
C ALA A 163 -11.13 -7.57 7.20
N GLN A 164 -11.29 -6.59 6.30
CA GLN A 164 -12.36 -6.56 5.30
C GLN A 164 -12.21 -7.68 4.26
N MET A 165 -10.97 -7.95 3.82
CA MET A 165 -10.66 -9.07 2.91
C MET A 165 -11.11 -10.41 3.51
N ARG A 166 -10.78 -10.66 4.79
CA ARG A 166 -11.19 -11.88 5.50
C ARG A 166 -12.69 -11.96 5.71
N ALA A 167 -13.32 -10.86 6.12
CA ALA A 167 -14.76 -10.82 6.35
C ALA A 167 -15.53 -11.21 5.07
N ALA A 168 -15.08 -10.73 3.91
CA ALA A 168 -15.67 -11.08 2.62
C ALA A 168 -15.48 -12.55 2.25
N GLN A 169 -14.37 -13.19 2.62
CA GLN A 169 -14.14 -14.62 2.36
C GLN A 169 -15.12 -15.54 3.10
N TYR A 170 -15.63 -15.10 4.26
CA TYR A 170 -16.61 -15.85 5.06
C TYR A 170 -18.05 -15.37 4.85
N ALA A 171 -18.30 -14.41 3.95
CA ALA A 171 -19.64 -13.94 3.67
C ALA A 171 -20.47 -15.04 2.98
N LEU A 172 -21.68 -15.29 3.49
CA LEU A 172 -22.61 -16.28 2.94
C LEU A 172 -23.02 -15.99 1.49
N ASN A 173 -23.05 -14.71 1.13
CA ASN A 173 -23.34 -14.26 -0.23
C ASN A 173 -22.12 -13.50 -0.76
N PRO A 174 -21.74 -13.70 -2.04
CA PRO A 174 -20.68 -12.93 -2.65
C PRO A 174 -21.05 -11.44 -2.61
N PRO A 175 -20.17 -10.58 -2.07
CA PRO A 175 -20.43 -9.15 -1.99
C PRO A 175 -20.53 -8.57 -3.39
N THR A 176 -21.63 -7.86 -3.67
CA THR A 176 -21.82 -7.19 -4.96
C THR A 176 -20.90 -5.97 -5.03
N PRO A 177 -20.17 -5.74 -6.15
CA PRO A 177 -19.38 -4.52 -6.33
C PRO A 177 -20.22 -3.27 -6.07
N GLY A 178 -19.65 -2.29 -5.35
CA GLY A 178 -20.34 -1.03 -5.04
C GLY A 178 -21.38 -1.10 -3.92
N THR A 179 -21.38 -2.15 -3.07
CA THR A 179 -22.26 -2.23 -1.88
C THR A 179 -21.58 -1.87 -0.56
N GLY A 180 -20.35 -1.36 -0.61
CA GLY A 180 -19.53 -1.06 0.57
C GLY A 180 -18.84 -2.27 1.19
N ALA A 181 -19.17 -3.49 0.74
CA ALA A 181 -18.44 -4.70 1.08
C ALA A 181 -17.20 -4.88 0.19
N TYR A 182 -16.16 -5.52 0.73
CA TYR A 182 -14.94 -5.81 -0.02
C TYR A 182 -15.21 -6.82 -1.14
N SER A 183 -14.69 -6.53 -2.34
CA SER A 183 -14.60 -7.48 -3.45
C SER A 183 -13.19 -7.42 -4.05
N ALA A 184 -12.58 -8.58 -4.29
CA ALA A 184 -11.24 -8.68 -4.85
C ALA A 184 -11.17 -8.16 -6.30
N GLU A 185 -12.20 -8.46 -7.09
CA GLU A 185 -12.35 -7.97 -8.47
C GLU A 185 -12.48 -6.45 -8.48
N TRP A 186 -13.26 -5.90 -7.54
CA TRP A 186 -13.43 -4.46 -7.41
C TRP A 186 -12.15 -3.75 -6.97
N GLN A 187 -11.43 -4.30 -5.98
CA GLN A 187 -10.12 -3.75 -5.59
C GLN A 187 -9.12 -3.82 -6.76
N HIS A 188 -9.13 -4.92 -7.51
CA HIS A 188 -8.27 -5.08 -8.69
C HIS A 188 -8.55 -3.98 -9.71
N GLU A 189 -9.81 -3.76 -10.08
CA GLU A 189 -10.23 -2.74 -11.03
C GLU A 189 -9.78 -1.34 -10.56
N GLN A 190 -10.06 -1.01 -9.30
CA GLN A 190 -9.66 0.26 -8.68
C GLN A 190 -8.15 0.52 -8.72
N VAL A 191 -7.32 -0.50 -8.46
CA VAL A 191 -5.86 -0.37 -8.49
C VAL A 191 -5.37 -0.24 -9.93
N CYS A 192 -5.88 -1.05 -10.86
CA CYS A 192 -5.50 -1.00 -12.28
C CYS A 192 -5.89 0.34 -12.93
N GLU A 193 -7.12 0.80 -12.73
CA GLU A 193 -7.60 2.10 -13.26
C GLU A 193 -6.74 3.25 -12.75
N TRP A 194 -6.39 3.25 -11.46
CA TRP A 194 -5.49 4.26 -10.90
C TRP A 194 -4.07 4.16 -11.49
N LEU A 195 -3.55 2.95 -11.66
CA LEU A 195 -2.22 2.73 -12.23
C LEU A 195 -2.11 3.22 -13.68
N ASP A 196 -3.16 3.07 -14.49
CA ASP A 196 -3.20 3.60 -15.87
C ASP A 196 -2.97 5.13 -15.92
N GLY A 197 -3.37 5.85 -14.88
CA GLY A 197 -3.13 7.29 -14.76
C GLY A 197 -1.69 7.69 -14.44
N VAL A 198 -0.91 6.80 -13.82
CA VAL A 198 0.42 7.12 -13.27
C VAL A 198 1.57 6.33 -13.89
N VAL A 199 1.33 5.16 -14.50
CA VAL A 199 2.35 4.31 -15.12
C VAL A 199 2.95 5.00 -16.35
N SER A 200 4.27 4.86 -16.50
CA SER A 200 5.01 5.37 -17.65
C SER A 200 5.31 4.26 -18.66
N VAL A 201 4.39 4.03 -19.59
CA VAL A 201 4.49 3.00 -20.64
C VAL A 201 5.81 3.03 -21.43
N PRO A 202 6.39 4.19 -21.84
CA PRO A 202 7.66 4.22 -22.57
C PRO A 202 8.85 3.60 -21.82
N HIS A 203 8.77 3.57 -20.48
CA HIS A 203 9.82 3.08 -19.59
C HIS A 203 9.57 1.64 -19.11
N ILE A 204 8.49 0.99 -19.58
CA ILE A 204 8.27 -0.44 -19.38
C ILE A 204 9.29 -1.23 -20.21
N THR A 205 9.79 -2.33 -19.64
CA THR A 205 10.70 -3.26 -20.30
C THR A 205 10.19 -3.62 -21.70
N PRO A 206 11.01 -3.50 -22.76
CA PRO A 206 10.56 -3.69 -24.14
C PRO A 206 9.82 -5.02 -24.40
N THR A 207 10.22 -6.09 -23.73
CA THR A 207 9.60 -7.44 -23.88
C THR A 207 8.17 -7.54 -23.36
N VAL A 208 7.77 -6.63 -22.47
CA VAL A 208 6.44 -6.62 -21.82
C VAL A 208 5.57 -5.49 -22.35
N ARG A 209 6.16 -4.46 -22.95
CA ARG A 209 5.50 -3.20 -23.33
C ARG A 209 4.22 -3.39 -24.13
N ASP A 210 4.23 -4.24 -25.15
CA ASP A 210 3.06 -4.44 -26.03
C ASP A 210 1.90 -5.18 -25.35
N LYS A 211 2.17 -5.86 -24.23
CA LYS A 211 1.20 -6.63 -23.44
C LYS A 211 1.09 -6.10 -22.01
N TYR A 212 1.47 -4.84 -21.79
CA TYR A 212 1.67 -4.35 -20.43
C TYR A 212 0.38 -4.35 -19.63
N VAL A 213 -0.77 -4.09 -20.25
CA VAL A 213 -2.10 -4.09 -19.60
C VAL A 213 -2.39 -5.47 -18.99
N ASP A 214 -2.25 -6.54 -19.78
CA ASP A 214 -2.48 -7.92 -19.33
C ASP A 214 -1.49 -8.32 -18.22
N VAL A 215 -0.22 -7.95 -18.38
CA VAL A 215 0.83 -8.29 -17.41
C VAL A 215 0.67 -7.49 -16.11
N LEU A 216 0.30 -6.22 -16.20
CA LEU A 216 0.01 -5.36 -15.07
C LEU A 216 -1.19 -5.91 -14.29
N GLY A 217 -2.31 -6.18 -14.97
CA GLY A 217 -3.49 -6.77 -14.34
C GLY A 217 -3.17 -8.07 -13.63
N ARG A 218 -2.49 -9.02 -14.30
CA ARG A 218 -2.06 -10.27 -13.65
C ARG A 218 -1.16 -10.03 -12.45
N SER A 219 -0.24 -9.07 -12.53
CA SER A 219 0.66 -8.74 -11.42
C SER A 219 -0.10 -8.17 -10.22
N VAL A 220 -1.04 -7.26 -10.44
CA VAL A 220 -1.94 -6.72 -9.39
C VAL A 220 -2.76 -7.84 -8.76
N SER A 221 -3.33 -8.75 -9.58
CA SER A 221 -4.03 -9.93 -9.08
C SER A 221 -3.14 -10.83 -8.22
N LEU A 222 -1.86 -10.99 -8.55
CA LEU A 222 -0.93 -11.78 -7.72
C LEU A 222 -0.68 -11.12 -6.36
N VAL A 223 -0.59 -9.79 -6.28
CA VAL A 223 -0.48 -9.06 -5.01
C VAL A 223 -1.74 -9.26 -4.16
N ILE A 224 -2.93 -9.06 -4.75
CA ILE A 224 -4.22 -9.23 -4.04
C ILE A 224 -4.42 -10.68 -3.60
N ASN A 225 -4.15 -11.65 -4.48
CA ASN A 225 -4.30 -13.07 -4.17
C ASN A 225 -3.31 -13.53 -3.09
N GLY A 226 -2.10 -12.97 -3.05
CA GLY A 226 -1.16 -13.19 -1.96
C GLY A 226 -1.75 -12.78 -0.61
N ALA A 227 -2.41 -11.62 -0.56
CA ALA A 227 -3.10 -11.13 0.64
C ALA A 227 -4.30 -12.00 1.04
N LEU A 228 -5.12 -12.44 0.07
CA LEU A 228 -6.26 -13.32 0.31
C LEU A 228 -5.82 -14.72 0.80
N ALA A 229 -4.64 -15.19 0.38
CA ALA A 229 -4.10 -16.47 0.82
C ALA A 229 -3.64 -16.47 2.29
N LEU A 230 -3.51 -15.30 2.93
CA LEU A 230 -3.05 -15.18 4.32
C LEU A 230 -4.00 -15.79 5.35
N GLU A 231 -5.27 -15.97 5.00
CA GLU A 231 -6.25 -16.65 5.86
C GLU A 231 -5.76 -18.04 6.32
N LYS A 232 -5.08 -18.77 5.43
CA LYS A 232 -4.53 -20.11 5.68
C LYS A 232 -3.24 -20.10 6.48
N CYS A 233 -2.73 -18.94 6.86
CA CYS A 233 -1.45 -18.75 7.54
C CYS A 233 -1.62 -18.41 9.03
N GLN A 234 -2.79 -18.59 9.62
CA GLN A 234 -2.97 -18.56 11.08
C GLN A 234 -2.28 -19.80 11.68
N PRO A 235 -1.25 -19.69 12.55
CA PRO A 235 -0.94 -18.58 13.47
C PRO A 235 0.27 -17.70 13.09
N LEU A 236 0.92 -17.94 11.95
CA LEU A 236 2.15 -17.27 11.50
C LEU A 236 2.06 -15.73 11.52
N LEU A 237 0.86 -15.19 11.32
CA LEU A 237 0.61 -13.75 11.27
C LEU A 237 0.80 -13.07 12.64
N GLY A 238 0.78 -13.81 13.75
CA GLY A 238 1.17 -13.34 15.07
C GLY A 238 0.54 -12.01 15.48
N ARG A 239 1.36 -10.94 15.55
CA ARG A 239 0.98 -9.58 15.97
C ARG A 239 0.48 -8.67 14.84
N LEU A 240 0.32 -9.19 13.63
CA LEU A 240 -0.19 -8.42 12.50
C LEU A 240 -1.61 -7.94 12.81
N ASP A 241 -1.80 -6.62 12.90
CA ASP A 241 -3.11 -6.00 13.04
C ASP A 241 -3.83 -6.01 11.68
N PRO A 242 -4.91 -6.80 11.50
CA PRO A 242 -5.61 -6.88 10.23
C PRO A 242 -6.36 -5.60 9.85
N GLU A 243 -6.64 -4.71 10.80
CA GLU A 243 -7.22 -3.39 10.54
C GLU A 243 -6.17 -2.36 10.08
N ARG A 244 -4.90 -2.76 10.10
CA ARG A 244 -3.73 -1.95 9.76
C ARG A 244 -2.82 -2.69 8.78
N ALA A 245 -3.41 -3.53 7.95
CA ALA A 245 -2.75 -4.22 6.86
C ALA A 245 -3.56 -4.10 5.58
N GLY A 246 -2.88 -3.84 4.46
CA GLY A 246 -3.49 -3.57 3.17
C GLY A 246 -2.44 -3.30 2.09
N ILE A 247 -2.91 -2.89 0.91
CA ILE A 247 -2.03 -2.55 -0.22
C ILE A 247 -1.59 -1.09 -0.12
N VAL A 248 -0.28 -0.89 -0.18
CA VAL A 248 0.38 0.43 -0.21
C VAL A 248 1.29 0.54 -1.41
N MET A 249 1.50 1.77 -1.83
CA MET A 249 2.34 2.14 -2.94
C MET A 249 3.33 3.22 -2.50
N PHE A 250 4.61 3.05 -2.81
CA PHE A 250 5.66 4.04 -2.54
C PHE A 250 6.41 4.37 -3.81
N ARG A 251 6.53 5.66 -4.11
CA ARG A 251 7.36 6.14 -5.22
C ARG A 251 8.82 6.18 -4.79
N TYR A 252 9.68 5.64 -5.66
CA TYR A 252 11.12 5.75 -5.56
C TYR A 252 11.76 5.86 -6.95
#